data_AF-A0A838IQ66-F1
#
_entry.id   AF-A0A838IQ66-F1
#
_cell.length_a   1.000
_cell.length_b   1.000
_cell.length_c   1.000
_cell.angle_alpha   90.00
_cell.angle_beta   90.00
_cell.angle_gamma   90.00
#
_symmetry.space_group_name_H-M   'P 1'
#
loop_
_entity.id
_entity.type
_entity.pdbx_description
1 polymer ?
#
loop_
_entity_poly.entity_id
_entity_poly.type
_entity_poly.pdbx_seq_one_letter_code
_entity_poly.pdbx_strand_id
1 'polypeptide(L)' 'MRRTEMTKQNAKSKGYTALGAATATLLLSILLTPYLLMAGGPVTLWLAYRWIQYRAEWGLRF' A
#
# COMPACT_ATOMS: atom_id res chain seq x y z
N MET A 1 -2.01 20.12 -18.28
CA MET A 1 -1.16 18.92 -18.01
C MET A 1 -0.81 18.68 -16.53
N ARG A 2 -0.96 19.63 -15.58
CA ARG A 2 -0.65 19.44 -14.15
C ARG A 2 -1.38 18.31 -13.40
N ARG A 3 -2.56 17.86 -13.85
CA ARG A 3 -3.37 16.84 -13.16
C ARG A 3 -2.72 15.45 -13.18
N THR A 4 -1.98 15.11 -14.24
CA THR A 4 -1.38 13.77 -14.42
C THR A 4 -0.13 13.56 -13.58
N GLU A 5 0.60 14.64 -13.26
CA GLU A 5 1.77 14.58 -12.38
C GLU A 5 1.37 14.38 -10.92
N MET A 6 0.36 15.14 -10.44
CA MET A 6 -0.18 14.96 -9.09
C MET A 6 -0.78 13.55 -8.88
N THR A 7 -1.47 12.99 -9.88
CA THR A 7 -2.03 11.63 -9.76
C THR A 7 -0.96 10.55 -9.74
N LYS A 8 0.12 10.71 -10.52
CA LYS A 8 1.31 9.83 -10.43
C LYS A 8 2.00 9.93 -9.07
N GLN A 9 2.14 11.15 -8.53
CA GLN A 9 2.79 11.36 -7.23
C GLN A 9 1.95 10.75 -6.09
N ASN A 10 0.63 10.92 -6.12
CA ASN A 10 -0.28 10.27 -5.18
C ASN A 10 -0.29 8.75 -5.31
N ALA A 11 -0.23 8.21 -6.53
CA ALA A 11 -0.12 6.77 -6.74
C ALA A 11 1.20 6.21 -6.18
N LYS A 12 2.32 6.95 -6.31
CA LYS A 12 3.58 6.59 -5.65
C LYS A 12 3.47 6.64 -4.13
N SER A 13 2.91 7.72 -3.57
CA SER A 13 2.73 7.87 -2.12
C SER A 13 1.88 6.74 -1.52
N LYS A 14 0.75 6.41 -2.16
CA LYS A 14 -0.10 5.26 -1.79
C LYS A 14 0.63 3.91 -1.90
N GLY A 15 1.51 3.77 -2.89
CA GLY A 15 2.38 2.60 -3.03
C GLY A 15 3.38 2.48 -1.88
N TYR A 16 4.06 3.57 -1.53
CA TYR A 16 4.99 3.60 -0.40
C TYR A 16 4.30 3.36 0.95
N THR A 17 3.05 3.81 1.13
CA THR A 17 2.29 3.51 2.35
C THR A 17 1.89 2.03 2.42
N ALA A 18 1.47 1.43 1.30
CA ALA A 18 1.20 -0.01 1.26
C ALA A 18 2.47 -0.84 1.51
N LEU A 19 3.60 -0.44 0.93
CA LEU A 19 4.90 -1.10 1.11
C LEU A 19 5.42 -0.93 2.54
N GLY A 20 5.34 0.28 3.09
CA GLY A 20 5.70 0.56 4.48
C GLY A 20 4.82 -0.22 5.47
N ALA A 21 3.52 -0.32 5.23
CA ALA A 21 2.62 -1.13 6.05
C ALA A 21 2.94 -2.63 5.95
N ALA A 22 3.29 -3.14 4.77
CA ALA A 22 3.71 -4.52 4.57
C ALA A 22 5.02 -4.82 5.32
N THR A 23 6.02 -3.95 5.19
CA THR A 23 7.31 -4.10 5.87
C THR A 23 7.15 -3.99 7.38
N ALA A 24 6.34 -3.04 7.87
CA ALA A 24 6.06 -2.90 9.30
C ALA A 24 5.34 -4.13 9.87
N THR A 25 4.33 -4.63 9.16
CA THR A 25 3.61 -5.85 9.56
C THR A 25 4.54 -7.06 9.61
N LEU A 26 5.41 -7.24 8.61
CA LEU A 26 6.42 -8.30 8.60
C LEU A 26 7.42 -8.16 9.76
N LEU A 27 7.98 -6.98 9.97
CA LEU A 27 8.93 -6.74 11.07
C LEU A 27 8.30 -6.99 12.44
N LEU A 28 7.10 -6.47 12.68
CA LEU A 28 6.38 -6.67 13.93
C LEU A 28 6.01 -8.15 14.13
N SER A 29 5.67 -8.86 13.05
CA SER A 29 5.36 -10.29 13.14
C SER A 29 6.57 -11.16 13.50
N ILE A 30 7.77 -10.77 13.03
CA ILE A 30 9.03 -11.46 13.31
C ILE A 30 9.54 -11.12 14.72
N LEU A 31 9.43 -9.85 15.13
CA LEU A 31 9.99 -9.36 16.40
C LEU A 31 9.12 -9.66 17.63
N LEU A 32 7.79 -9.58 17.49
CA LEU A 32 6.87 -9.69 18.63
C LEU A 32 6.12 -11.01 18.61
N THR A 33 5.34 -11.26 17.56
CA THR A 33 4.51 -12.47 17.47
C THR A 33 3.93 -12.68 16.08
N PRO A 34 3.88 -13.93 15.57
CA PRO A 34 3.28 -14.23 14.27
C PRO A 34 1.77 -13.96 14.24
N TYR A 35 1.08 -13.88 15.39
CA TYR A 35 -0.34 -13.51 15.43
C TYR A 35 -0.62 -12.10 14.91
N LEU A 36 0.38 -11.21 14.88
CA LEU A 36 0.26 -9.89 14.26
C LEU A 36 -0.01 -9.97 12.75
N LEU A 37 0.32 -11.07 12.08
CA LEU A 37 -0.06 -11.27 10.68
C LEU A 37 -1.58 -11.40 10.50
N MET A 38 -2.30 -11.89 11.51
CA MET A 38 -3.77 -11.99 11.43
C MET A 38 -4.46 -10.63 11.45
N ALA A 39 -3.91 -9.65 12.15
CA ALA A 39 -4.46 -8.29 12.19
C ALA A 39 -3.80 -7.37 11.14
N GLY A 40 -2.48 -7.43 11.00
CA GLY A 40 -1.71 -6.60 10.06
C GLY A 40 -1.83 -7.07 8.61
N GLY A 41 -2.05 -8.35 8.36
CA GLY A 41 -2.29 -8.90 7.02
C GLY A 41 -3.50 -8.26 6.33
N PRO A 42 -4.70 -8.25 6.94
CA PRO A 42 -5.87 -7.56 6.43
C PRO A 42 -5.64 -6.05 6.18
N VAL A 43 -4.97 -5.36 7.11
CA VAL A 43 -4.66 -3.92 6.96
C VAL A 43 -3.74 -3.67 5.77
N THR A 44 -2.70 -4.50 5.61
CA THR A 44 -1.75 -4.43 4.50
C THR A 44 -2.45 -4.72 3.17
N LEU A 45 -3.29 -5.76 3.13
CA LEU A 45 -4.09 -6.11 1.95
C LEU A 45 -5.06 -4.99 1.57
N TRP A 46 -5.70 -4.35 2.54
CA TRP A 46 -6.61 -3.24 2.28
C TRP A 46 -5.89 -2.01 1.69
N LEU A 47 -4.70 -1.67 2.20
CA LEU A 47 -3.87 -0.60 1.64
C LEU A 47 -3.40 -0.94 0.21
N ALA A 48 -2.97 -2.18 -0.02
CA ALA A 48 -2.60 -2.66 -1.34
C ALA A 48 -3.80 -2.64 -2.31
N TYR A 49 -4.98 -3.03 -1.86
CA TYR A 49 -6.21 -2.97 -2.65
C TYR A 49 -6.56 -1.54 -3.04
N ARG A 50 -6.54 -0.59 -2.09
CA ARG A 50 -6.77 0.84 -2.41
C ARG A 50 -5.74 1.39 -3.37
N TRP A 51 -4.50 0.93 -3.30
CA TRP A 51 -3.46 1.35 -4.24
C TRP A 51 -3.74 0.82 -5.65
N ILE A 52 -4.09 -0.46 -5.79
CA ILE A 52 -4.45 -1.08 -7.08
C ILE A 52 -5.71 -0.41 -7.66
N GLN A 53 -6.73 -0.21 -6.84
CA GLN A 53 -7.98 0.44 -7.24
C GLN A 53 -7.72 1.88 -7.71
N TYR A 54 -6.89 2.64 -6.99
CA TYR A 54 -6.47 3.98 -7.41
C TYR A 54 -5.61 3.95 -8.68
N ARG A 55 -4.87 2.87 -8.96
CA ARG A 55 -4.18 2.71 -10.25
C ARG A 55 -5.16 2.39 -11.38
N ALA A 56 -6.18 1.57 -11.12
CA ALA A 56 -7.21 1.19 -12.08
C ALA A 56 -8.11 2.38 -12.48
N GLU A 57 -8.59 3.17 -11.51
CA GLU A 57 -9.43 4.35 -11.74
C GLU A 57 -8.76 5.40 -12.63
N TRP A 58 -7.44 5.53 -12.52
CA TRP A 58 -6.67 6.55 -13.22
C TRP A 58 -5.94 6.02 -14.47
N GLY A 59 -6.15 4.75 -14.83
CA GLY A 59 -5.53 4.13 -16.01
C GLY A 59 -3.99 4.19 -15.99
N LEU A 60 -3.38 4.22 -14.81
CA LEU A 60 -1.93 4.37 -14.64
C LEU A 60 -1.23 3.05 -15.00
N ARG A 61 -0.91 2.88 -16.29
CA ARG A 61 0.02 1.86 -16.78
C ARG A 61 1.46 2.33 -16.51
N PHE A 62 2.20 1.57 -15.70
CA PHE A 62 3.65 1.70 -15.57
C PHE A 62 4.33 0.82 -16.62
#